data_AF-A0A218NMG4-F1
#
_entry.id   AF-A0A218NMG4-F1
#
_cell.length_a   1.000
_cell.length_b   1.000
_cell.length_c   1.000
_cell.angle_alpha   90.00
_cell.angle_beta   90.00
_cell.angle_gamma   90.00
#
_symmetry.space_group_name_H-M   'P 1'
#
loop_
_entity.id
_entity.type
_entity.pdbx_description
1 polymer ?
#
loop_
_entity_poly.entity_id
_entity_poly.type
_entity_poly.pdbx_seq_one_letter_code
_entity_poly.pdbx_strand_id
1 'polypeptide(L)'
;MRDSYKYQELFKKLDNGDVKLYNIEADLGVDSNEATLIRASYLESKFHASLDHIKNPNVDFSKAINSNIENSVGAITLPLGYAGAIKVSGLYASGEYPILIATTEGKLVAGLSRGISTISKSGGVSTRVLSDGMARDVMVSTESVNDAFEIYQFVNSREGIDFLKSKFKEKTAHGDLLSVKCYQIGKILHIRFKAFTGAAMGMNMVTIAAEYSSEQLLSMFEGKGIKAKILSESGNMCTDKKPSAIDFIEGRGVSVTAEAVIKKELLEKARSSARDVERLNRLKSLEGSAMAGSSGFNAQVANILAGMYAAYGQDIAQIVEGSQSIVEAEESNGDLYISILLPSLEVGTYGGGTRLDAQKEALKLLGLYGEGDLTGSSRLAFAEIVASVALAGELNLLIIESSHELSKSHGELNRK
;
A
#
# COMPACT_ATOMS: atom_id res chain seq x y z
N MET A 1 0.44 2.20 38.16
CA MET A 1 -0.18 1.91 39.47
C MET A 1 -0.70 3.13 40.26
N ARG A 2 -0.31 4.39 39.97
CA ARG A 2 -0.81 5.57 40.73
C ARG A 2 -2.21 6.06 40.33
N ASP A 3 -2.70 5.74 39.12
CA ASP A 3 -4.03 6.18 38.64
C ASP A 3 -5.15 5.15 38.83
N SER A 4 -4.86 3.93 39.32
CA SER A 4 -5.88 2.87 39.44
C SER A 4 -6.97 3.20 40.44
N TYR A 5 -6.71 4.08 41.41
CA TYR A 5 -7.72 4.54 42.38
C TYR A 5 -8.73 5.51 41.77
N LYS A 6 -8.34 6.29 40.75
CA LYS A 6 -9.19 7.33 40.13
C LYS A 6 -10.39 6.74 39.40
N TYR A 7 -10.28 5.51 38.87
CA TYR A 7 -11.28 4.90 38.00
C TYR A 7 -11.83 3.56 38.52
N GLN A 8 -11.65 3.21 39.79
CA GLN A 8 -12.09 1.90 40.32
C GLN A 8 -13.58 1.62 40.12
N GLU A 9 -14.43 2.63 40.35
CA GLU A 9 -15.87 2.47 40.17
C GLU A 9 -16.24 2.28 38.69
N LEU A 10 -15.57 3.02 37.80
CA LEU A 10 -15.72 2.87 36.36
C LEU A 10 -15.28 1.47 35.90
N PHE A 11 -14.16 0.95 36.42
CA PHE A 11 -13.68 -0.38 36.06
C PHE A 11 -14.66 -1.48 36.48
N LYS A 12 -15.29 -1.35 37.66
CA LYS A 12 -16.38 -2.25 38.06
C LYS A 12 -17.59 -2.18 37.11
N LYS A 13 -17.98 -0.97 36.70
CA LYS A 13 -19.05 -0.76 35.71
C LYS A 13 -18.70 -1.36 34.34
N LEU A 14 -17.45 -1.26 33.91
CA LEU A 14 -16.94 -1.91 32.69
C LEU A 14 -16.97 -3.44 32.80
N ASP A 15 -16.58 -4.01 33.95
CA ASP A 15 -16.61 -5.46 34.18
C ASP A 15 -18.02 -6.03 34.24
N ASN A 16 -18.96 -5.30 34.85
CA ASN A 16 -20.38 -5.65 34.88
C ASN A 16 -21.08 -5.42 33.53
N GLY A 17 -20.45 -4.69 32.60
CA GLY A 17 -21.00 -4.37 31.29
C GLY A 17 -21.98 -3.20 31.28
N ASP A 18 -22.09 -2.45 32.38
CA ASP A 18 -22.91 -1.24 32.53
C ASP A 18 -22.37 -0.08 31.67
N VAL A 19 -21.06 -0.05 31.45
CA VAL A 19 -20.36 0.87 30.53
C VAL A 19 -19.63 0.04 29.49
N LYS A 20 -19.54 0.53 28.24
CA LYS A 20 -18.80 -0.15 27.16
C LYS A 20 -17.48 0.57 26.88
N LEU A 21 -16.40 -0.20 26.68
CA LEU A 21 -15.07 0.36 26.39
C LEU A 21 -15.04 1.29 25.17
N TYR A 22 -15.81 0.98 24.14
CA TYR A 22 -15.86 1.79 22.92
C TYR A 22 -16.61 3.11 23.10
N ASN A 23 -17.33 3.30 24.21
CA ASN A 23 -18.20 4.45 24.44
C ASN A 23 -17.70 5.39 25.54
N ILE A 24 -16.47 5.19 26.03
CA ILE A 24 -15.89 5.94 27.15
C ILE A 24 -15.91 7.46 26.94
N GLU A 25 -15.63 7.94 25.73
CA GLU A 25 -15.68 9.36 25.37
C GLU A 25 -17.08 9.93 25.64
N ALA A 26 -18.12 9.24 25.16
CA ALA A 26 -19.51 9.69 25.28
C ALA A 26 -20.04 9.54 26.72
N ASP A 27 -19.74 8.41 27.38
CA ASP A 27 -20.27 8.11 28.72
C ASP A 27 -19.67 9.02 29.80
N LEU A 28 -18.42 9.47 29.62
CA LEU A 28 -17.71 10.29 30.61
C LEU A 28 -17.55 11.76 30.18
N GLY A 29 -17.86 12.10 28.93
CA GLY A 29 -17.65 13.45 28.39
C GLY A 29 -16.18 13.88 28.37
N VAL A 30 -15.26 12.91 28.23
CA VAL A 30 -13.81 13.14 28.20
C VAL A 30 -13.30 13.15 26.77
N ASP A 31 -12.16 13.81 26.54
CA ASP A 31 -11.54 13.81 25.22
C ASP A 31 -10.91 12.44 24.87
N SER A 32 -10.60 12.26 23.58
CA SER A 32 -10.01 11.03 23.02
C SER A 32 -8.68 10.65 23.65
N ASN A 33 -7.87 11.60 24.11
CA ASN A 33 -6.58 11.33 24.74
C ASN A 33 -6.80 10.77 26.16
N GLU A 34 -7.69 11.39 26.94
CA GLU A 34 -8.05 10.87 28.26
C GLU A 34 -8.75 9.51 28.16
N ALA A 35 -9.70 9.34 27.23
CA ALA A 35 -10.38 8.06 27.00
C ALA A 35 -9.39 6.93 26.67
N THR A 36 -8.36 7.22 25.87
CA THR A 36 -7.28 6.29 25.55
C THR A 36 -6.53 5.81 26.81
N LEU A 37 -6.17 6.75 27.70
CA LEU A 37 -5.49 6.44 28.95
C LEU A 37 -6.38 5.67 29.93
N ILE A 38 -7.68 5.97 29.98
CA ILE A 38 -8.66 5.23 30.78
C ILE A 38 -8.75 3.78 30.30
N ARG A 39 -8.89 3.55 28.98
CA ARG A 39 -8.90 2.19 28.41
C ARG A 39 -7.62 1.43 28.74
N ALA A 40 -6.46 2.05 28.54
CA ALA A 40 -5.18 1.44 28.87
C ALA A 40 -5.11 1.06 30.36
N SER A 41 -5.48 1.98 31.26
CA SER A 41 -5.48 1.75 32.71
C SER A 41 -6.44 0.64 33.13
N TYR A 42 -7.60 0.53 32.46
CA TYR A 42 -8.53 -0.57 32.67
C TYR A 42 -7.89 -1.92 32.29
N LEU A 43 -7.21 -2.00 31.13
CA LEU A 43 -6.50 -3.21 30.72
C LEU A 43 -5.38 -3.56 31.70
N GLU A 44 -4.61 -2.58 32.18
CA GLU A 44 -3.58 -2.80 33.20
C GLU A 44 -4.17 -3.41 34.48
N SER A 45 -5.31 -2.87 34.92
CA SER A 45 -6.02 -3.36 36.11
C SER A 45 -6.59 -4.77 35.92
N LYS A 46 -7.21 -5.03 34.76
CA LYS A 46 -7.92 -6.28 34.46
C LYS A 46 -6.98 -7.45 34.19
N PHE A 47 -5.88 -7.19 33.50
CA PHE A 47 -4.95 -8.22 33.05
C PHE A 47 -3.63 -8.22 33.83
N HIS A 48 -3.47 -7.34 34.83
CA HIS A 48 -2.28 -7.25 35.67
C HIS A 48 -0.97 -7.09 34.87
N ALA A 49 -1.02 -6.35 33.77
CA ALA A 49 0.12 -6.05 32.90
C ALA A 49 0.40 -4.54 32.89
N SER A 50 1.67 -4.13 32.78
CA SER A 50 2.00 -2.72 32.54
C SER A 50 1.96 -2.40 31.05
N LEU A 51 1.37 -1.26 30.70
CA LEU A 51 1.29 -0.70 29.35
C LEU A 51 2.08 0.62 29.25
N ASP A 52 3.08 0.86 30.11
CA ASP A 52 3.77 2.16 30.21
C ASP A 52 4.40 2.64 28.89
N HIS A 53 4.89 1.73 28.05
CA HIS A 53 5.42 2.07 26.73
C HIS A 53 4.35 2.18 25.63
N ILE A 54 3.20 1.54 25.82
CA ILE A 54 2.07 1.61 24.89
C ILE A 54 1.30 2.92 25.10
N LYS A 55 1.14 3.38 26.35
CA LYS A 55 0.57 4.68 26.73
C LYS A 55 1.47 5.84 26.28
N ASN A 56 1.72 5.95 24.98
CA ASN A 56 2.61 6.89 24.36
C ASN A 56 1.92 8.27 24.29
N PRO A 57 2.45 9.29 25.00
CA PRO A 57 1.82 10.61 25.06
C PRO A 57 2.01 11.44 23.78
N ASN A 58 2.82 10.97 22.83
CA ASN A 58 3.22 11.75 21.65
C ASN A 58 2.26 11.58 20.46
N VAL A 59 1.20 10.78 20.61
CA VAL A 59 0.15 10.63 19.59
C VAL A 59 -1.08 11.39 20.06
N ASP A 60 -1.53 12.35 19.24
CA ASP A 60 -2.78 13.05 19.47
C ASP A 60 -3.96 12.21 18.97
N PHE A 61 -4.60 11.49 19.89
CA PHE A 61 -5.73 10.62 19.60
C PHE A 61 -6.98 11.40 19.18
N SER A 62 -7.06 12.71 19.45
CA SER A 62 -8.17 13.54 18.96
C SER A 62 -8.21 13.62 17.43
N LYS A 63 -7.04 13.51 16.77
CA LYS A 63 -6.92 13.45 15.32
C LYS A 63 -7.06 12.04 14.76
N ALA A 64 -6.60 11.03 15.51
CA ALA A 64 -6.54 9.64 15.05
C ALA A 64 -7.88 8.89 15.21
N ILE A 65 -8.66 9.19 16.25
CA ILE A 65 -9.98 8.56 16.45
C ILE A 65 -10.93 8.94 15.31
N ASN A 66 -11.76 7.99 14.87
CA ASN A 66 -12.69 8.07 13.74
C ASN A 66 -12.06 8.16 12.34
N SER A 67 -10.73 8.17 12.24
CA SER A 67 -10.04 8.23 10.93
C SER A 67 -8.95 7.18 10.75
N ASN A 68 -8.29 6.76 11.84
CA ASN A 68 -7.18 5.81 11.81
C ASN A 68 -7.35 4.64 12.76
N ILE A 69 -8.09 4.82 13.88
CA ILE A 69 -8.23 3.79 14.91
C ILE A 69 -9.49 3.98 15.76
N GLU A 70 -10.00 2.88 16.30
CA GLU A 70 -11.04 2.82 17.32
C GLU A 70 -10.49 2.14 18.59
N ASN A 71 -11.17 2.30 19.74
CA ASN A 71 -10.77 1.66 21.01
C ASN A 71 -9.29 1.87 21.37
N SER A 72 -8.76 3.06 21.13
CA SER A 72 -7.35 3.35 21.33
C SER A 72 -6.91 3.09 22.77
N VAL A 73 -5.75 2.46 22.94
CA VAL A 73 -5.11 2.23 24.25
C VAL A 73 -3.71 2.83 24.32
N GLY A 74 -3.27 3.47 23.24
CA GLY A 74 -1.91 3.93 23.06
C GLY A 74 -1.42 3.74 21.62
N ALA A 75 -0.11 3.72 21.44
CA ALA A 75 0.53 3.57 20.14
C ALA A 75 1.81 2.73 20.25
N ILE A 76 2.12 2.00 19.17
CA ILE A 76 3.39 1.28 19.01
C ILE A 76 4.39 2.18 18.30
N THR A 77 5.61 2.25 18.83
CA THR A 77 6.72 2.96 18.19
C THR A 77 7.55 1.99 17.37
N LEU A 78 7.73 2.29 16.08
CA LEU A 78 8.65 1.57 15.19
C LEU A 78 9.95 2.37 15.04
N PRO A 79 11.14 1.73 15.09
CA PRO A 79 12.39 2.41 14.78
C PRO A 79 12.37 2.95 13.34
N LEU A 80 12.78 4.21 13.17
CA LEU A 80 12.83 4.91 11.89
C LEU A 80 14.29 5.19 11.52
N GLY A 81 14.74 4.66 10.38
CA GLY A 81 16.12 4.81 9.90
C GLY A 81 16.19 5.62 8.61
N TYR A 82 17.24 6.45 8.48
CA TYR A 82 17.58 7.11 7.22
C TYR A 82 18.46 6.19 6.36
N ALA A 83 17.96 5.82 5.18
CA ALA A 83 18.69 4.94 4.26
C ALA A 83 19.65 5.70 3.33
N GLY A 84 19.41 6.99 3.08
CA GLY A 84 20.19 7.80 2.14
C GLY A 84 19.31 8.59 1.20
N ALA A 85 19.94 9.41 0.36
CA ALA A 85 19.25 10.16 -0.68
C ALA A 85 19.28 9.40 -2.00
N ILE A 86 18.12 8.98 -2.49
CA ILE A 86 18.01 8.30 -3.78
C ILE A 86 17.84 9.32 -4.90
N LYS A 87 18.67 9.19 -5.94
CA LYS A 87 18.61 10.04 -7.13
C LYS A 87 17.65 9.44 -8.15
N VAL A 88 16.59 10.17 -8.48
CA VAL A 88 15.50 9.72 -9.35
C VAL A 88 15.35 10.66 -10.55
N SER A 89 15.12 10.07 -11.72
CA SER A 89 14.81 10.73 -12.99
C SER A 89 13.51 10.14 -13.57
N GLY A 90 12.40 10.60 -13.00
CA GLY A 90 11.03 10.24 -13.36
C GLY A 90 10.31 11.35 -14.14
N LEU A 91 9.04 11.10 -14.46
CA LEU A 91 8.16 12.13 -15.02
C LEU A 91 7.63 13.06 -13.91
N TYR A 92 7.42 12.53 -12.70
CA TYR A 92 6.83 13.24 -11.57
C TYR A 92 7.85 13.51 -10.46
N ALA A 93 8.85 12.63 -10.29
CA ALA A 93 9.95 12.78 -9.35
C ALA A 93 11.28 13.02 -10.10
N SER A 94 11.93 14.16 -9.88
CA SER A 94 13.23 14.47 -10.50
C SER A 94 14.13 15.18 -9.50
N GLY A 95 15.13 14.47 -8.97
CA GLY A 95 16.04 15.01 -7.97
C GLY A 95 16.55 13.94 -7.00
N GLU A 96 17.02 14.40 -5.84
CA GLU A 96 17.46 13.55 -4.74
C GLU A 96 16.43 13.57 -3.62
N TYR A 97 16.04 12.39 -3.13
CA TYR A 97 14.98 12.23 -2.14
C TYR A 97 15.49 11.49 -0.90
N PRO A 98 15.38 12.07 0.31
CA PRO A 98 15.81 11.42 1.54
C PRO A 98 14.86 10.30 1.95
N ILE A 99 15.36 9.07 1.99
CA ILE A 99 14.54 7.88 2.23
C ILE A 99 14.58 7.48 3.70
N LEU A 100 13.38 7.36 4.28
CA LEU A 100 13.14 6.86 5.63
C LEU A 100 12.51 5.46 5.55
N ILE A 101 12.93 4.57 6.44
CA ILE A 101 12.44 3.20 6.54
C ILE A 101 12.10 2.91 7.99
N ALA A 102 10.84 2.57 8.27
CA ALA A 102 10.39 2.14 9.59
C ALA A 102 10.45 0.61 9.69
N THR A 103 11.34 0.05 10.51
CA THR A 103 11.52 -1.41 10.55
C THR A 103 12.08 -1.89 11.88
N THR A 104 11.77 -3.14 12.22
CA THR A 104 12.42 -3.91 13.29
C THR A 104 13.40 -4.95 12.73
N GLU A 105 13.47 -5.12 11.41
CA GLU A 105 14.39 -6.05 10.77
C GLU A 105 15.82 -5.48 10.77
N GLY A 106 16.72 -6.18 11.45
CA GLY A 106 18.12 -5.82 11.50
C GLY A 106 18.74 -5.76 10.11
N LYS A 107 19.59 -4.75 9.87
CA LYS A 107 20.37 -4.54 8.64
C LYS A 107 19.58 -4.14 7.39
N LEU A 108 18.25 -4.11 7.41
CA LEU A 108 17.46 -3.69 6.25
C LEU A 108 17.85 -2.28 5.79
N VAL A 109 17.85 -1.30 6.71
CA VAL A 109 18.24 0.10 6.41
C VAL A 109 19.69 0.20 5.91
N ALA A 110 20.61 -0.55 6.54
CA ALA A 110 22.01 -0.54 6.14
C ALA A 110 22.24 -1.17 4.76
N GLY A 111 21.51 -2.24 4.43
CA GLY A 111 21.52 -2.87 3.11
C GLY A 111 20.97 -1.93 2.04
N LEU A 112 19.80 -1.35 2.29
CA LEU A 112 19.21 -0.37 1.38
C LEU A 112 20.14 0.83 1.17
N SER A 113 20.82 1.30 2.23
CA SER A 113 21.78 2.40 2.13
C SER A 113 22.93 2.11 1.17
N ARG A 114 23.47 0.88 1.18
CA ARG A 114 24.47 0.44 0.20
C ARG A 114 23.90 0.39 -1.21
N GLY A 115 22.67 -0.10 -1.37
CA GLY A 115 21.95 -0.12 -2.64
C GLY A 115 21.77 1.28 -3.23
N ILE A 116 21.22 2.20 -2.45
CA ILE A 116 21.04 3.62 -2.82
C ILE A 116 22.39 4.25 -3.18
N SER A 117 23.44 4.05 -2.36
CA SER A 117 24.77 4.59 -2.66
C SER A 117 25.33 4.08 -3.99
N THR A 118 25.15 2.79 -4.27
CA THR A 118 25.66 2.14 -5.48
C THR A 118 24.94 2.65 -6.73
N ILE A 119 23.61 2.74 -6.69
CA ILE A 119 22.79 3.29 -7.77
C ILE A 119 23.11 4.77 -8.01
N SER A 120 23.14 5.59 -6.95
CA SER A 120 23.39 7.03 -7.08
C SER A 120 24.78 7.31 -7.67
N LYS A 121 25.81 6.53 -7.31
CA LYS A 121 27.16 6.61 -7.92
C LYS A 121 27.20 6.16 -9.39
N SER A 122 26.21 5.41 -9.84
CA SER A 122 26.08 4.97 -11.24
C SER A 122 25.21 5.87 -12.09
N GLY A 123 24.60 6.92 -11.52
CA GLY A 123 23.81 7.91 -12.26
C GLY A 123 22.43 8.17 -11.67
N GLY A 124 21.93 7.26 -10.81
CA GLY A 124 20.57 7.29 -10.27
C GLY A 124 19.66 6.27 -10.94
N VAL A 125 18.35 6.43 -10.72
CA VAL A 125 17.30 5.58 -11.28
C VAL A 125 16.49 6.36 -12.30
N SER A 126 16.21 5.76 -13.45
CA SER A 126 15.20 6.24 -14.40
C SER A 126 13.89 5.49 -14.14
N THR A 127 12.76 6.20 -14.07
CA THR A 127 11.48 5.59 -13.67
C THR A 127 10.31 6.20 -14.43
N ARG A 128 9.24 5.42 -14.65
CA ARG A 128 8.04 5.88 -15.37
C ARG A 128 6.79 5.23 -14.78
N VAL A 129 5.77 6.05 -14.55
CA VAL A 129 4.40 5.57 -14.38
C VAL A 129 3.86 5.08 -15.72
N LEU A 130 3.38 3.84 -15.75
CA LEU A 130 2.80 3.19 -16.92
C LEU A 130 1.27 3.33 -16.96
N SER A 131 0.63 3.23 -15.78
CA SER A 131 -0.81 3.48 -15.63
C SER A 131 -1.15 3.88 -14.20
N ASP A 132 -2.30 4.53 -14.04
CA ASP A 132 -2.85 4.91 -12.74
C ASP A 132 -4.35 4.61 -12.73
N GLY A 133 -4.83 4.00 -11.65
CA GLY A 133 -6.25 3.86 -11.37
C GLY A 133 -6.51 2.87 -10.25
N MET A 134 -7.17 3.35 -9.19
CA MET A 134 -7.66 2.50 -8.11
C MET A 134 -8.88 1.71 -8.57
N ALA A 135 -8.97 0.45 -8.19
CA ALA A 135 -10.02 -0.46 -8.63
C ALA A 135 -10.98 -0.86 -7.49
N ARG A 136 -12.27 -0.95 -7.83
CA ARG A 136 -13.33 -1.47 -6.97
C ARG A 136 -14.25 -2.38 -7.77
N ASP A 137 -14.72 -3.45 -7.15
CA ASP A 137 -15.65 -4.40 -7.76
C ASP A 137 -16.99 -4.42 -7.02
N VAL A 138 -18.09 -4.21 -7.73
CA VAL A 138 -19.45 -4.36 -7.18
C VAL A 138 -20.05 -5.68 -7.66
N MET A 139 -20.43 -6.52 -6.71
CA MET A 139 -21.04 -7.83 -6.97
C MET A 139 -22.55 -7.71 -7.02
N VAL A 140 -23.14 -8.05 -8.16
CA VAL A 140 -24.58 -7.97 -8.43
C VAL A 140 -25.13 -9.37 -8.69
N SER A 141 -26.34 -9.64 -8.19
CA SER A 141 -27.09 -10.85 -8.53
C SER A 141 -28.37 -10.53 -9.30
N THR A 142 -28.72 -11.40 -10.25
CA THR A 142 -29.96 -11.36 -11.02
C THR A 142 -30.81 -12.63 -10.77
N GLU A 143 -32.02 -12.68 -11.32
CA GLU A 143 -32.88 -13.87 -11.23
C GLU A 143 -32.42 -15.00 -12.17
N SER A 144 -31.91 -14.66 -13.36
CA SER A 144 -31.44 -15.64 -14.36
C SER A 144 -30.11 -15.26 -15.05
N VAL A 145 -29.51 -16.23 -15.74
CA VAL A 145 -28.31 -16.02 -16.57
C VAL A 145 -28.57 -15.02 -17.70
N ASN A 146 -29.77 -15.02 -18.28
CA ASN A 146 -30.16 -14.11 -19.36
C ASN A 146 -30.24 -12.67 -18.83
N ASP A 147 -30.83 -12.47 -17.65
CA ASP A 147 -30.90 -11.16 -17.01
C ASP A 147 -29.51 -10.59 -16.72
N ALA A 148 -28.59 -11.44 -16.22
CA ALA A 148 -27.21 -11.05 -16.01
C ALA A 148 -26.52 -10.68 -17.34
N PHE A 149 -26.80 -11.42 -18.41
CA PHE A 149 -26.22 -11.19 -19.72
C PHE A 149 -26.67 -9.85 -20.33
N GLU A 150 -27.94 -9.48 -20.19
CA GLU A 150 -28.46 -8.18 -20.64
C GLU A 150 -27.73 -7.01 -19.96
N ILE A 151 -27.53 -7.10 -18.64
CA ILE A 151 -26.76 -6.08 -17.90
C ILE A 151 -25.29 -6.12 -18.32
N TYR A 152 -24.68 -7.30 -18.45
CA TYR A 152 -23.30 -7.48 -18.91
C TYR A 152 -23.06 -6.82 -20.27
N GLN A 153 -23.96 -7.04 -21.24
CA GLN A 153 -23.87 -6.47 -22.57
C GLN A 153 -23.95 -4.95 -22.52
N PHE A 154 -24.87 -4.40 -21.72
CA PHE A 154 -25.00 -2.96 -21.56
C PHE A 154 -23.75 -2.34 -20.92
N VAL A 155 -23.25 -2.91 -19.81
CA VAL A 155 -22.04 -2.39 -19.12
C VAL A 155 -20.82 -2.37 -20.04
N ASN A 156 -20.67 -3.36 -20.93
CA ASN A 156 -19.58 -3.42 -21.89
C ASN A 156 -19.84 -2.60 -23.19
N SER A 157 -21.02 -2.02 -23.36
CA SER A 157 -21.34 -1.13 -24.46
C SER A 157 -20.84 0.30 -24.21
N ARG A 158 -20.68 1.10 -25.28
CA ARG A 158 -20.33 2.52 -25.15
C ARG A 158 -21.35 3.29 -24.32
N GLU A 159 -22.64 3.02 -24.54
CA GLU A 159 -23.75 3.67 -23.85
C GLU A 159 -23.73 3.38 -22.35
N GLY A 160 -23.45 2.12 -21.95
CA GLY A 160 -23.34 1.76 -20.54
C GLY A 160 -22.09 2.31 -19.87
N ILE A 161 -20.96 2.34 -20.57
CA ILE A 161 -19.74 2.99 -20.06
C ILE A 161 -20.00 4.49 -19.82
N ASP A 162 -20.60 5.20 -20.79
CA ASP A 162 -20.89 6.63 -20.68
C ASP A 162 -21.91 6.90 -19.55
N PHE A 163 -22.93 6.05 -19.42
CA PHE A 163 -23.88 6.09 -18.31
C PHE A 163 -23.18 5.96 -16.95
N LEU A 164 -22.36 4.91 -16.78
CA LEU A 164 -21.65 4.66 -15.53
C LEU A 164 -20.65 5.78 -15.21
N LYS A 165 -19.95 6.31 -16.22
CA LYS A 165 -19.06 7.48 -16.04
C LYS A 165 -19.82 8.70 -15.54
N SER A 166 -20.99 8.99 -16.11
CA SER A 166 -21.83 10.09 -15.66
C SER A 166 -22.26 9.90 -14.20
N LYS A 167 -22.77 8.71 -13.84
CA LYS A 167 -23.23 8.42 -12.48
C LYS A 167 -22.11 8.40 -11.45
N PHE A 168 -20.93 7.93 -11.84
CA PHE A 168 -19.76 7.93 -10.97
C PHE A 168 -19.36 9.37 -10.62
N LYS A 169 -19.37 10.29 -11.59
CA LYS A 169 -18.99 11.69 -11.40
C LYS A 169 -19.91 12.44 -10.44
N GLU A 170 -21.17 12.04 -10.31
CA GLU A 170 -22.13 12.64 -9.35
C GLU A 170 -21.72 12.46 -7.88
N LYS A 171 -20.85 11.48 -7.58
CA LYS A 171 -20.38 11.20 -6.21
C LYS A 171 -18.97 11.65 -5.91
N THR A 172 -18.26 12.24 -6.87
CA THR A 172 -16.89 12.69 -6.64
C THR A 172 -16.53 13.91 -7.48
N ALA A 173 -16.04 14.95 -6.80
CA ALA A 173 -15.49 16.13 -7.46
C ALA A 173 -14.04 15.92 -7.94
N HIS A 174 -13.32 14.98 -7.33
CA HIS A 174 -11.87 14.83 -7.48
C HIS A 174 -11.45 13.51 -8.16
N GLY A 175 -12.38 12.58 -8.33
CA GLY A 175 -12.17 11.33 -9.04
C GLY A 175 -12.78 11.35 -10.44
N ASP A 176 -12.27 10.48 -11.29
CA ASP A 176 -12.78 10.25 -12.64
C ASP A 176 -12.74 8.77 -12.98
N LEU A 177 -13.84 8.25 -13.51
CA LEU A 177 -13.93 6.84 -13.92
C LEU A 177 -13.18 6.64 -15.23
N LEU A 178 -12.10 5.84 -15.18
CA LEU A 178 -11.22 5.59 -16.31
C LEU A 178 -11.77 4.45 -17.17
N SER A 179 -12.16 3.35 -16.53
CA SER A 179 -12.72 2.18 -17.22
C SER A 179 -13.64 1.37 -16.32
N VAL A 180 -14.51 0.59 -16.94
CA VAL A 180 -15.34 -0.43 -16.29
C VAL A 180 -15.18 -1.73 -17.06
N LYS A 181 -15.05 -2.84 -16.34
CA LYS A 181 -15.11 -4.20 -16.90
C LYS A 181 -16.14 -4.99 -16.14
N CYS A 182 -16.98 -5.73 -16.86
CA CYS A 182 -17.97 -6.61 -16.24
C CYS A 182 -17.57 -8.06 -16.47
N TYR A 183 -17.66 -8.89 -15.44
CA TYR A 183 -17.44 -10.33 -15.50
C TYR A 183 -18.69 -11.05 -15.03
N GLN A 184 -19.14 -12.07 -15.78
CA GLN A 184 -20.34 -12.82 -15.44
C GLN A 184 -20.00 -14.25 -15.00
N ILE A 185 -20.59 -14.68 -13.88
CA ILE A 185 -20.54 -16.06 -13.38
C ILE A 185 -21.98 -16.52 -13.14
N GLY A 186 -22.55 -17.25 -14.10
CA GLY A 186 -23.96 -17.63 -14.06
C GLY A 186 -24.88 -16.40 -13.99
N LYS A 187 -25.60 -16.24 -12.88
CA LYS A 187 -26.50 -15.11 -12.61
C LYS A 187 -25.88 -13.99 -11.75
N ILE A 188 -24.56 -14.03 -11.57
CA ILE A 188 -23.78 -13.06 -10.79
C ILE A 188 -22.93 -12.24 -11.74
N LEU A 189 -22.83 -10.94 -11.48
CA LEU A 189 -21.96 -10.01 -12.17
C LEU A 189 -20.97 -9.40 -11.20
N HIS A 190 -19.72 -9.28 -11.64
CA HIS A 190 -18.66 -8.51 -11.00
C HIS A 190 -18.36 -7.32 -11.89
N ILE A 191 -18.74 -6.12 -11.43
CA ILE A 191 -18.53 -4.87 -12.16
C ILE A 191 -17.32 -4.18 -11.56
N ARG A 192 -16.17 -4.33 -12.23
CA ARG A 192 -14.89 -3.74 -11.84
C ARG A 192 -14.74 -2.33 -12.41
N PHE A 193 -14.84 -1.34 -11.54
CA PHE A 193 -14.58 0.07 -11.82
C PHE A 193 -13.10 0.36 -11.57
N LYS A 194 -12.45 1.10 -12.49
CA LYS A 194 -11.09 1.64 -12.29
C LYS A 194 -11.14 3.16 -12.45
N ALA A 195 -10.70 3.89 -11.43
CA ALA A 195 -10.86 5.33 -11.35
C ALA A 195 -9.57 6.04 -10.91
N PHE A 196 -9.40 7.27 -11.39
CA PHE A 196 -8.40 8.22 -10.92
C PHE A 196 -8.84 8.83 -9.58
N THR A 197 -7.88 9.12 -8.70
CA THR A 197 -8.15 9.44 -7.28
C THR A 197 -7.39 10.65 -6.74
N GLY A 198 -6.71 11.43 -7.60
CA GLY A 198 -5.89 12.57 -7.16
C GLY A 198 -4.71 12.11 -6.31
N ALA A 199 -4.39 12.85 -5.23
CA ALA A 199 -3.32 12.49 -4.28
C ALA A 199 -3.69 11.37 -3.30
N ALA A 200 -4.97 11.01 -3.17
CA ALA A 200 -5.38 9.93 -2.29
C ALA A 200 -5.15 8.56 -2.94
N MET A 201 -4.94 7.53 -2.12
CA MET A 201 -5.05 6.14 -2.59
C MET A 201 -6.47 5.87 -3.12
N GLY A 202 -7.49 6.44 -2.46
CA GLY A 202 -8.81 6.67 -3.05
C GLY A 202 -9.84 5.57 -2.85
N MET A 203 -9.53 4.52 -2.09
CA MET A 203 -10.42 3.37 -1.88
C MET A 203 -11.85 3.76 -1.46
N ASN A 204 -12.01 4.62 -0.46
CA ASN A 204 -13.33 5.05 0.03
C ASN A 204 -14.14 5.79 -1.04
N MET A 205 -13.49 6.69 -1.78
CA MET A 205 -14.14 7.47 -2.84
C MET A 205 -14.62 6.54 -3.96
N VAL A 206 -13.77 5.60 -4.40
CA VAL A 206 -14.13 4.66 -5.46
C VAL A 206 -15.26 3.72 -5.02
N THR A 207 -15.29 3.27 -3.75
CA THR A 207 -16.43 2.49 -3.22
C THR A 207 -17.75 3.23 -3.37
N ILE A 208 -17.83 4.43 -2.82
CA ILE A 208 -19.08 5.22 -2.76
C ILE A 208 -19.59 5.50 -4.18
N ALA A 209 -18.69 5.89 -5.07
CA ALA A 209 -19.05 6.22 -6.45
C ALA A 209 -19.41 4.97 -7.28
N ALA A 210 -18.71 3.84 -7.09
CA ALA A 210 -19.00 2.59 -7.80
C ALA A 210 -20.33 1.96 -7.36
N GLU A 211 -20.59 1.93 -6.05
CA GLU A 211 -21.85 1.44 -5.50
C GLU A 211 -23.02 2.26 -6.02
N TYR A 212 -22.96 3.60 -5.89
CA TYR A 212 -24.00 4.48 -6.41
C TYR A 212 -24.23 4.30 -7.91
N SER A 213 -23.15 4.23 -8.71
CA SER A 213 -23.26 4.00 -10.16
C SER A 213 -23.96 2.69 -10.48
N SER A 214 -23.69 1.66 -9.68
CA SER A 214 -24.33 0.35 -9.79
C SER A 214 -25.81 0.43 -9.39
N GLU A 215 -26.17 1.11 -8.29
CA GLU A 215 -27.58 1.31 -7.92
C GLU A 215 -28.40 1.99 -9.02
N GLN A 216 -27.82 3.01 -9.66
CA GLN A 216 -28.47 3.71 -10.78
C GLN A 216 -28.62 2.80 -12.01
N LEU A 217 -27.62 1.97 -12.29
CA LEU A 217 -27.69 0.94 -13.33
C LEU A 217 -28.82 -0.05 -13.03
N LEU A 218 -28.91 -0.56 -11.81
CA LEU A 218 -29.94 -1.55 -11.45
C LEU A 218 -31.34 -0.95 -11.51
N SER A 219 -31.52 0.29 -11.06
CA SER A 219 -32.80 1.01 -11.15
C SER A 219 -33.28 1.16 -12.59
N MET A 220 -32.37 1.44 -13.53
CA MET A 220 -32.70 1.50 -14.96
C MET A 220 -33.17 0.15 -15.51
N PHE A 221 -32.55 -0.95 -15.08
CA PHE A 221 -32.90 -2.30 -15.52
C PHE A 221 -34.17 -2.85 -14.85
N GLU A 222 -34.46 -2.44 -13.62
CA GLU A 222 -35.73 -2.73 -12.97
C GLU A 222 -36.92 -2.17 -13.77
N GLY A 223 -36.78 -0.96 -14.33
CA GLY A 223 -37.75 -0.37 -15.25
C GLY A 223 -37.96 -1.17 -16.56
N LYS A 224 -37.03 -2.07 -16.90
CA LYS A 224 -37.13 -3.01 -18.03
C LYS A 224 -37.62 -4.40 -17.62
N GLY A 225 -38.02 -4.58 -16.35
CA GLY A 225 -38.46 -5.85 -15.80
C GLY A 225 -37.34 -6.79 -15.35
N ILE A 226 -36.08 -6.33 -15.34
CA ILE A 226 -34.94 -7.12 -14.87
C ILE A 226 -34.68 -6.83 -13.40
N LYS A 227 -34.92 -7.82 -12.54
CA LYS A 227 -34.66 -7.70 -11.10
C LYS A 227 -33.21 -8.07 -10.79
N ALA A 228 -32.48 -7.11 -10.24
CA ALA A 228 -31.10 -7.28 -9.82
C ALA A 228 -30.88 -6.60 -8.46
N LYS A 229 -29.90 -7.08 -7.70
CA LYS A 229 -29.50 -6.47 -6.41
C LYS A 229 -27.99 -6.52 -6.22
N ILE A 230 -27.45 -5.50 -5.59
CA ILE A 230 -26.08 -5.51 -5.07
C ILE A 230 -26.02 -6.51 -3.92
N LEU A 231 -25.13 -7.50 -4.02
CA LEU A 231 -24.83 -8.43 -2.94
C LEU A 231 -23.69 -7.92 -2.06
N SER A 232 -22.72 -7.23 -2.66
CA SER A 232 -21.58 -6.64 -1.96
C SER A 232 -20.98 -5.52 -2.80
N GLU A 233 -20.57 -4.45 -2.12
CA GLU A 233 -19.71 -3.39 -2.67
C GLU A 233 -18.27 -3.84 -2.95
N SER A 234 -17.90 -5.09 -2.62
CA SER A 234 -16.58 -5.67 -2.84
C SER A 234 -16.65 -7.18 -3.09
N GLY A 235 -16.86 -7.59 -4.33
CA GLY A 235 -16.92 -9.01 -4.74
C GLY A 235 -15.56 -9.71 -4.90
N ASN A 236 -14.50 -9.17 -4.32
CA ASN A 236 -13.11 -9.64 -4.43
C ASN A 236 -12.47 -9.59 -5.83
N MET A 237 -13.15 -9.08 -6.87
CA MET A 237 -12.54 -8.83 -8.20
C MET A 237 -11.89 -7.44 -8.31
N CYS A 238 -11.66 -6.74 -7.18
CA CYS A 238 -10.90 -5.49 -7.16
C CYS A 238 -9.43 -5.67 -7.59
N THR A 239 -8.56 -6.45 -6.94
CA THR A 239 -8.65 -7.20 -5.66
C THR A 239 -7.89 -6.43 -4.56
N ASP A 240 -8.39 -6.39 -3.32
CA ASP A 240 -7.79 -5.55 -2.25
C ASP A 240 -7.36 -6.36 -1.03
N LYS A 241 -6.08 -6.35 -0.69
CA LYS A 241 -5.43 -7.07 0.42
C LYS A 241 -5.43 -8.60 0.24
N LYS A 242 -5.40 -9.07 -1.02
CA LYS A 242 -5.29 -10.49 -1.40
C LYS A 242 -4.45 -10.59 -2.68
N PRO A 243 -3.58 -11.61 -2.80
CA PRO A 243 -2.82 -11.81 -4.03
C PRO A 243 -3.79 -12.18 -5.16
N SER A 244 -3.68 -11.47 -6.28
CA SER A 244 -4.53 -11.72 -7.44
C SER A 244 -3.74 -11.59 -8.75
N ALA A 245 -4.12 -12.38 -9.76
CA ALA A 245 -3.57 -12.25 -11.10
C ALA A 245 -4.17 -11.03 -11.85
N ILE A 246 -5.38 -10.60 -11.48
CA ILE A 246 -6.03 -9.46 -12.13
C ILE A 246 -5.29 -8.15 -11.81
N ASP A 247 -4.77 -7.99 -10.59
CA ASP A 247 -3.96 -6.82 -10.24
C ASP A 247 -2.61 -6.84 -10.96
N PHE A 248 -2.00 -8.02 -11.12
CA PHE A 248 -0.77 -8.19 -11.89
C PHE A 248 -0.94 -7.83 -13.37
N ILE A 249 -2.03 -8.29 -14.00
CA ILE A 249 -2.26 -8.17 -15.44
C ILE A 249 -2.89 -6.82 -15.82
N GLU A 250 -3.89 -6.36 -15.06
CA GLU A 250 -4.64 -5.13 -15.38
C GLU A 250 -4.14 -3.90 -14.61
N GLY A 251 -3.27 -4.10 -13.62
CA GLY A 251 -2.85 -3.09 -12.69
C GLY A 251 -3.94 -2.66 -11.70
N ARG A 252 -3.50 -2.18 -10.54
CA ARG A 252 -4.34 -1.57 -9.50
C ARG A 252 -3.55 -0.49 -8.76
N GLY A 253 -4.13 0.69 -8.59
CA GLY A 253 -3.35 1.84 -8.12
C GLY A 253 -2.38 2.28 -9.22
N VAL A 254 -1.10 2.42 -8.90
CA VAL A 254 -0.07 2.89 -9.84
C VAL A 254 0.72 1.70 -10.38
N SER A 255 0.76 1.54 -11.69
CA SER A 255 1.73 0.68 -12.36
C SER A 255 2.96 1.51 -12.68
N VAL A 256 4.13 1.10 -12.21
CA VAL A 256 5.38 1.86 -12.31
C VAL A 256 6.55 0.93 -12.63
N THR A 257 7.46 1.40 -13.49
CA THR A 257 8.71 0.71 -13.82
C THR A 257 9.90 1.58 -13.49
N ALA A 258 10.99 0.98 -13.04
CA ALA A 258 12.24 1.68 -12.75
C ALA A 258 13.43 0.87 -13.25
N GLU A 259 14.49 1.56 -13.68
CA GLU A 259 15.72 0.95 -14.20
C GLU A 259 16.97 1.72 -13.78
N ALA A 260 18.09 1.00 -13.73
CA ALA A 260 19.41 1.57 -13.50
C ALA A 260 20.48 0.76 -14.25
N VAL A 261 21.58 1.43 -14.60
CA VAL A 261 22.80 0.77 -15.09
C VAL A 261 23.86 0.92 -14.02
N ILE A 262 24.42 -0.20 -13.54
CA ILE A 262 25.39 -0.24 -12.46
C ILE A 262 26.77 -0.50 -13.04
N LYS A 263 27.70 0.41 -12.71
CA LYS A 263 29.07 0.34 -13.22
C LYS A 263 29.81 -0.88 -12.68
N LYS A 264 30.54 -1.57 -13.56
CA LYS A 264 31.41 -2.72 -13.26
C LYS A 264 32.26 -2.52 -12.00
N GLU A 265 32.93 -1.38 -11.89
CA GLU A 265 33.83 -1.07 -10.77
C GLU A 265 33.13 -1.10 -9.40
N LEU A 266 31.83 -0.81 -9.34
CA LEU A 266 31.07 -0.83 -8.10
C LEU A 266 30.66 -2.26 -7.71
N LEU A 267 30.37 -3.10 -8.70
CA LEU A 267 30.10 -4.52 -8.49
C LEU A 267 31.38 -5.24 -8.00
N GLU A 268 32.52 -4.94 -8.61
CA GLU A 268 33.83 -5.50 -8.22
C GLU A 268 34.22 -5.10 -6.78
N LYS A 269 33.96 -3.85 -6.38
CA LYS A 269 34.14 -3.40 -5.00
C LYS A 269 33.28 -4.18 -4.00
N ALA A 270 32.11 -4.63 -4.43
CA ALA A 270 31.22 -5.49 -3.66
C ALA A 270 31.51 -7.00 -3.84
N ARG A 271 32.63 -7.34 -4.50
CA ARG A 271 33.07 -8.72 -4.76
C ARG A 271 32.04 -9.54 -5.54
N SER A 272 31.33 -8.88 -6.46
CA SER A 272 30.38 -9.50 -7.39
C SER A 272 30.69 -9.07 -8.83
N SER A 273 29.94 -9.60 -9.80
CA SER A 273 30.00 -9.20 -11.21
C SER A 273 28.58 -9.12 -11.80
N ALA A 274 28.42 -8.38 -12.90
CA ALA A 274 27.14 -8.27 -13.59
C ALA A 274 26.58 -9.65 -13.99
N ARG A 275 27.45 -10.56 -14.46
CA ARG A 275 27.06 -11.93 -14.82
C ARG A 275 26.59 -12.77 -13.63
N ASP A 276 27.20 -12.59 -12.47
CA ASP A 276 26.79 -13.35 -11.28
C ASP A 276 25.43 -12.85 -10.78
N VAL A 277 25.19 -11.53 -10.83
CA VAL A 277 23.90 -10.93 -10.48
C VAL A 277 22.80 -11.35 -11.48
N GLU A 278 23.06 -11.24 -12.78
CA GLU A 278 22.14 -11.70 -13.83
C GLU A 278 21.79 -13.18 -13.65
N ARG A 279 22.81 -14.04 -13.50
CA ARG A 279 22.62 -15.49 -13.33
C ARG A 279 21.80 -15.78 -12.08
N LEU A 280 22.10 -15.14 -10.96
CA LEU A 280 21.35 -15.33 -9.72
C LEU A 280 19.90 -14.87 -9.89
N ASN A 281 19.65 -13.68 -10.47
CA ASN A 281 18.30 -13.16 -10.65
C ASN A 281 17.45 -14.11 -11.49
N ARG A 282 17.98 -14.60 -12.62
CA ARG A 282 17.27 -15.56 -13.47
C ARG A 282 16.92 -16.85 -12.71
N LEU A 283 17.89 -17.44 -12.01
CA LEU A 283 17.67 -18.72 -11.33
C LEU A 283 16.77 -18.59 -10.08
N LYS A 284 16.90 -17.50 -9.33
CA LYS A 284 16.19 -17.26 -8.06
C LYS A 284 14.84 -16.58 -8.30
N SER A 285 14.88 -15.34 -8.78
CA SER A 285 13.73 -14.44 -8.87
C SER A 285 12.77 -14.84 -9.99
N LEU A 286 13.27 -15.42 -11.09
CA LEU A 286 12.43 -15.85 -12.21
C LEU A 286 12.10 -17.35 -12.12
N GLU A 287 13.08 -18.24 -12.32
CA GLU A 287 12.85 -19.69 -12.39
C GLU A 287 12.34 -20.28 -11.07
N GLY A 288 12.96 -19.89 -9.95
CA GLY A 288 12.53 -20.30 -8.61
C GLY A 288 11.10 -19.86 -8.31
N SER A 289 10.76 -18.59 -8.57
CA SER A 289 9.41 -18.07 -8.39
C SER A 289 8.39 -18.70 -9.32
N ALA A 290 8.76 -18.98 -10.58
CA ALA A 290 7.91 -19.68 -11.54
C ALA A 290 7.59 -21.10 -11.07
N MET A 291 8.59 -21.85 -10.60
CA MET A 291 8.41 -23.18 -10.01
C MET A 291 7.54 -23.13 -8.76
N ALA A 292 7.62 -22.06 -7.97
CA ALA A 292 6.81 -21.88 -6.77
C ALA A 292 5.36 -21.42 -7.05
N GLY A 293 5.02 -21.06 -8.29
CA GLY A 293 3.72 -20.45 -8.60
C GLY A 293 3.53 -19.07 -7.94
N SER A 294 4.63 -18.35 -7.71
CA SER A 294 4.63 -17.03 -7.08
C SER A 294 4.15 -15.94 -8.05
N SER A 295 3.54 -14.88 -7.53
CA SER A 295 3.28 -13.62 -8.25
C SER A 295 4.34 -12.54 -7.97
N GLY A 296 5.32 -12.84 -7.11
CA GLY A 296 6.50 -12.02 -6.85
C GLY A 296 7.73 -12.64 -7.51
N PHE A 297 8.15 -12.08 -8.63
CA PHE A 297 9.38 -12.42 -9.34
C PHE A 297 10.51 -11.46 -8.91
N ASN A 298 10.74 -11.42 -7.60
CA ASN A 298 11.67 -10.52 -6.90
C ASN A 298 12.28 -11.22 -5.68
N ALA A 299 13.25 -10.57 -5.02
CA ALA A 299 13.92 -11.10 -3.84
C ALA A 299 13.33 -10.58 -2.52
N GLN A 300 13.05 -9.28 -2.39
CA GLN A 300 12.67 -8.64 -1.12
C GLN A 300 11.82 -7.37 -1.25
N VAL A 301 11.04 -7.20 -2.33
CA VAL A 301 10.24 -5.97 -2.52
C VAL A 301 9.29 -5.73 -1.35
N ALA A 302 8.69 -6.79 -0.79
CA ALA A 302 7.81 -6.70 0.37
C ALA A 302 8.49 -6.07 1.60
N ASN A 303 9.78 -6.36 1.85
CA ASN A 303 10.53 -5.76 2.96
C ASN A 303 10.69 -4.24 2.80
N ILE A 304 10.98 -3.80 1.57
CA ILE A 304 11.11 -2.38 1.26
C ILE A 304 9.77 -1.67 1.41
N LEU A 305 8.70 -2.24 0.85
CA LEU A 305 7.37 -1.68 0.94
C LEU A 305 6.86 -1.62 2.37
N ALA A 306 7.06 -2.67 3.18
CA ALA A 306 6.71 -2.64 4.60
C ALA A 306 7.33 -1.45 5.33
N GLY A 307 8.63 -1.24 5.10
CA GLY A 307 9.37 -0.16 5.73
C GLY A 307 8.93 1.23 5.29
N MET A 308 8.69 1.41 3.99
CA MET A 308 8.17 2.67 3.46
C MET A 308 6.73 2.91 3.87
N TYR A 309 5.87 1.90 3.83
CA TYR A 309 4.44 2.05 4.11
C TYR A 309 4.20 2.48 5.55
N ALA A 310 4.93 1.89 6.49
CA ALA A 310 4.91 2.31 7.88
C ALA A 310 5.48 3.74 8.08
N ALA A 311 6.58 4.09 7.41
CA ALA A 311 7.21 5.41 7.53
C ALA A 311 6.37 6.55 6.95
N TYR A 312 5.68 6.31 5.84
CA TYR A 312 4.97 7.33 5.06
C TYR A 312 3.45 7.25 5.20
N GLY A 313 2.92 6.43 6.12
CA GLY A 313 1.49 6.41 6.46
C GLY A 313 0.59 5.78 5.41
N GLN A 314 1.12 4.80 4.68
CA GLN A 314 0.38 4.00 3.71
C GLN A 314 -0.37 2.86 4.42
N ASP A 315 -1.25 2.16 3.70
CA ASP A 315 -1.93 0.98 4.23
C ASP A 315 -1.02 -0.26 4.12
N ILE A 316 -0.43 -0.67 5.25
CA ILE A 316 0.51 -1.79 5.33
C ILE A 316 -0.09 -3.10 4.76
N ALA A 317 -1.41 -3.30 4.84
CA ALA A 317 -2.01 -4.52 4.30
C ALA A 317 -1.95 -4.60 2.77
N GLN A 318 -1.76 -3.46 2.08
CA GLN A 318 -1.64 -3.40 0.61
C GLN A 318 -0.24 -3.80 0.11
N ILE A 319 0.69 -4.19 1.00
CA ILE A 319 1.94 -4.85 0.58
C ILE A 319 1.65 -6.13 -0.20
N VAL A 320 0.53 -6.79 0.07
CA VAL A 320 0.12 -8.03 -0.61
C VAL A 320 0.03 -7.82 -2.14
N GLU A 321 -0.58 -6.73 -2.59
CA GLU A 321 -0.65 -6.36 -4.02
C GLU A 321 0.62 -5.63 -4.46
N GLY A 322 1.07 -4.63 -3.68
CA GLY A 322 2.20 -3.79 -4.05
C GLY A 322 3.51 -4.53 -4.23
N SER A 323 3.70 -5.67 -3.55
CA SER A 323 4.92 -6.47 -3.65
C SER A 323 4.96 -7.40 -4.87
N GLN A 324 3.84 -7.58 -5.57
CA GLN A 324 3.84 -8.25 -6.86
C GLN A 324 4.74 -7.45 -7.82
N SER A 325 5.69 -8.13 -8.45
CA SER A 325 6.68 -7.46 -9.28
C SER A 325 7.47 -8.42 -10.14
N ILE A 326 8.16 -7.87 -11.14
CA ILE A 326 9.18 -8.55 -11.94
C ILE A 326 10.47 -7.77 -11.83
N VAL A 327 11.56 -8.43 -11.45
CA VAL A 327 12.92 -7.88 -11.45
C VAL A 327 13.73 -8.56 -12.54
N GLU A 328 14.30 -7.76 -13.42
CA GLU A 328 15.15 -8.20 -14.51
C GLU A 328 16.57 -7.68 -14.34
N ALA A 329 17.55 -8.46 -14.77
CA ALA A 329 18.96 -8.16 -14.65
C ALA A 329 19.69 -8.68 -15.89
N GLU A 330 20.52 -7.86 -16.51
CA GLU A 330 21.24 -8.20 -17.74
C GLU A 330 22.67 -7.64 -17.71
N GLU A 331 23.67 -8.46 -17.99
CA GLU A 331 25.04 -8.00 -18.20
C GLU A 331 25.19 -7.32 -19.57
N SER A 332 25.77 -6.13 -19.57
CA SER A 332 26.14 -5.42 -20.79
C SER A 332 27.51 -4.78 -20.67
N ASN A 333 28.49 -5.29 -21.41
CA ASN A 333 29.87 -4.79 -21.43
C ASN A 333 30.54 -4.73 -20.04
N GLY A 334 30.16 -5.65 -19.15
CA GLY A 334 30.63 -5.72 -17.76
C GLY A 334 29.86 -4.84 -16.77
N ASP A 335 29.04 -3.91 -17.25
CA ASP A 335 28.04 -3.21 -16.43
C ASP A 335 26.78 -4.07 -16.28
N LEU A 336 25.95 -3.74 -15.30
CA LEU A 336 24.70 -4.44 -15.03
C LEU A 336 23.52 -3.50 -15.33
N TYR A 337 22.69 -3.85 -16.30
CA TYR A 337 21.34 -3.31 -16.39
C TYR A 337 20.46 -4.05 -15.38
N ILE A 338 19.65 -3.31 -14.61
CA ILE A 338 18.65 -3.87 -13.70
C ILE A 338 17.37 -3.05 -13.76
N SER A 339 16.22 -3.73 -13.76
CA SER A 339 14.92 -3.08 -13.75
C SER A 339 13.91 -3.78 -12.85
N ILE A 340 12.87 -3.04 -12.48
CA ILE A 340 11.72 -3.54 -11.72
C ILE A 340 10.42 -3.02 -12.32
N LEU A 341 9.43 -3.90 -12.43
CA LEU A 341 8.03 -3.56 -12.70
C LEU A 341 7.21 -3.82 -11.43
N LEU A 342 6.45 -2.82 -10.99
CA LEU A 342 5.42 -2.91 -9.95
C LEU A 342 4.08 -2.62 -10.63
N PRO A 343 3.27 -3.63 -10.99
CA PRO A 343 2.02 -3.43 -11.74
C PRO A 343 0.88 -2.85 -10.88
N SER A 344 0.93 -3.07 -9.57
CA SER A 344 -0.19 -2.84 -8.65
C SER A 344 0.25 -2.13 -7.38
N LEU A 345 0.90 -0.96 -7.48
CA LEU A 345 1.36 -0.23 -6.31
C LEU A 345 0.27 0.73 -5.79
N GLU A 346 -0.38 0.36 -4.68
CA GLU A 346 -1.33 1.24 -4.00
C GLU A 346 -0.63 2.17 -3.01
N VAL A 347 -0.54 3.44 -3.37
CA VAL A 347 0.01 4.50 -2.52
C VAL A 347 -0.90 5.72 -2.49
N GLY A 348 -0.70 6.59 -1.52
CA GLY A 348 -1.36 7.89 -1.39
C GLY A 348 -0.48 8.87 -0.62
N THR A 349 -0.58 10.14 -0.95
CA THR A 349 0.14 11.24 -0.28
C THR A 349 -0.80 12.14 0.51
N TYR A 350 -2.09 11.80 0.53
CA TYR A 350 -3.13 12.46 1.32
C TYR A 350 -4.22 11.46 1.74
N GLY A 351 -4.78 11.66 2.93
CA GLY A 351 -5.80 10.79 3.53
C GLY A 351 -5.24 9.56 4.27
N GLY A 352 -6.08 8.88 5.04
CA GLY A 352 -5.67 7.71 5.84
C GLY A 352 -4.54 8.03 6.82
N GLY A 353 -3.53 7.15 6.89
CA GLY A 353 -2.39 7.29 7.81
C GLY A 353 -1.45 8.46 7.49
N THR A 354 -1.51 9.03 6.29
CA THR A 354 -0.65 10.16 5.87
C THR A 354 -0.92 11.46 6.62
N ARG A 355 -2.05 11.53 7.35
CA ARG A 355 -2.46 12.68 8.17
C ARG A 355 -1.88 12.67 9.57
N LEU A 356 -1.35 11.54 10.03
CA LEU A 356 -0.66 11.43 11.32
C LEU A 356 0.61 12.28 11.29
N ASP A 357 0.93 12.94 12.40
CA ASP A 357 1.92 14.01 12.42
C ASP A 357 3.31 13.54 11.94
N ALA A 358 3.79 12.36 12.40
CA ALA A 358 5.09 11.81 11.99
C ALA A 358 5.13 11.41 10.50
N GLN A 359 4.09 10.75 10.00
CA GLN A 359 3.96 10.35 8.59
C GLN A 359 3.84 11.57 7.67
N LYS A 360 3.13 12.61 8.13
CA LYS A 360 3.03 13.90 7.44
C LYS A 360 4.38 14.59 7.36
N GLU A 361 5.18 14.57 8.43
CA GLU A 361 6.56 15.07 8.40
C GLU A 361 7.43 14.30 7.41
N ALA A 362 7.32 12.97 7.37
CA ALA A 362 8.05 12.14 6.41
C ALA A 362 7.70 12.48 4.95
N LEU A 363 6.41 12.66 4.63
CA LEU A 363 5.97 13.08 3.29
C LEU A 363 6.39 14.52 2.95
N LYS A 364 6.37 15.44 3.93
CA LYS A 364 6.88 16.81 3.76
C LYS A 364 8.38 16.84 3.52
N LEU A 365 9.14 15.94 4.15
CA LEU A 365 10.57 15.78 3.93
C LEU A 365 10.89 15.39 2.47
N LEU A 366 10.00 14.62 1.83
CA LEU A 366 10.06 14.34 0.40
C LEU A 366 9.55 15.50 -0.49
N GLY A 367 8.89 16.49 0.09
CA GLY A 367 8.18 17.54 -0.64
C GLY A 367 6.87 17.06 -1.29
N LEU A 368 6.30 15.95 -0.82
CA LEU A 368 5.20 15.24 -1.49
C LEU A 368 3.91 15.13 -0.65
N TYR A 369 3.76 15.89 0.44
CA TYR A 369 2.49 15.89 1.18
C TYR A 369 1.37 16.51 0.33
N GLY A 370 0.44 15.67 -0.15
CA GLY A 370 -0.47 15.95 -1.27
C GLY A 370 -1.73 16.73 -0.92
N GLU A 371 -1.72 17.57 0.11
CA GLU A 371 -2.88 18.38 0.48
C GLU A 371 -3.22 19.37 -0.64
N GLY A 372 -4.44 19.27 -1.18
CA GLY A 372 -4.90 20.08 -2.31
C GLY A 372 -4.37 19.66 -3.68
N ASP A 373 -3.60 18.56 -3.79
CA ASP A 373 -3.13 18.05 -5.08
C ASP A 373 -4.21 17.21 -5.78
N LEU A 374 -4.98 17.89 -6.62
CA LEU A 374 -6.02 17.27 -7.45
C LEU A 374 -5.47 16.50 -8.65
N THR A 375 -4.24 16.79 -9.06
CA THR A 375 -3.59 16.15 -10.22
C THR A 375 -3.01 14.79 -9.88
N GLY A 376 -2.82 14.51 -8.58
CA GLY A 376 -2.16 13.30 -8.11
C GLY A 376 -0.65 13.27 -8.37
N SER A 377 -0.06 14.37 -8.83
CA SER A 377 1.37 14.45 -9.15
C SER A 377 2.26 14.06 -7.97
N SER A 378 1.88 14.43 -6.74
CA SER A 378 2.59 14.04 -5.51
C SER A 378 2.55 12.53 -5.27
N ARG A 379 1.39 11.91 -5.47
CA ARG A 379 1.20 10.44 -5.36
C ARG A 379 1.99 9.70 -6.43
N LEU A 380 1.97 10.18 -7.67
CA LEU A 380 2.71 9.59 -8.78
C LEU A 380 4.23 9.74 -8.62
N ALA A 381 4.70 10.90 -8.13
CA ALA A 381 6.10 11.10 -7.74
C ALA A 381 6.50 10.14 -6.60
N PHE A 382 5.63 9.95 -5.61
CA PHE A 382 5.89 9.00 -4.53
C PHE A 382 5.98 7.55 -5.04
N ALA A 383 5.12 7.15 -5.98
CA ALA A 383 5.21 5.83 -6.61
C ALA A 383 6.54 5.62 -7.38
N GLU A 384 6.99 6.64 -8.12
CA GLU A 384 8.30 6.64 -8.80
C GLU A 384 9.46 6.50 -7.82
N ILE A 385 9.39 7.15 -6.66
CA ILE A 385 10.38 7.02 -5.58
C ILE A 385 10.33 5.62 -4.98
N VAL A 386 9.15 5.10 -4.62
CA VAL A 386 8.99 3.75 -4.05
C VAL A 386 9.57 2.69 -4.99
N ALA A 387 9.28 2.76 -6.29
CA ALA A 387 9.86 1.85 -7.28
C ALA A 387 11.39 1.92 -7.33
N SER A 388 11.93 3.14 -7.26
CA SER A 388 13.39 3.37 -7.24
C SER A 388 14.05 2.80 -5.99
N VAL A 389 13.40 2.94 -4.83
CA VAL A 389 13.90 2.39 -3.55
C VAL A 389 13.79 0.87 -3.54
N ALA A 390 12.72 0.30 -4.07
CA ALA A 390 12.58 -1.14 -4.25
C ALA A 390 13.71 -1.70 -5.13
N LEU A 391 13.99 -1.07 -6.28
CA LEU A 391 15.11 -1.44 -7.15
C LEU A 391 16.47 -1.38 -6.43
N ALA A 392 16.69 -0.36 -5.59
CA ALA A 392 17.91 -0.23 -4.78
C ALA A 392 18.03 -1.36 -3.75
N GLY A 393 16.92 -1.76 -3.13
CA GLY A 393 16.84 -2.91 -2.23
C GLY A 393 17.19 -4.21 -2.96
N GLU A 394 16.54 -4.47 -4.09
CA GLU A 394 16.78 -5.65 -4.93
C GLU A 394 18.24 -5.76 -5.36
N LEU A 395 18.81 -4.66 -5.88
CA LEU A 395 20.21 -4.61 -6.28
C LEU A 395 21.15 -5.01 -5.15
N ASN A 396 20.98 -4.41 -3.96
CA ASN A 396 21.87 -4.72 -2.84
C ASN A 396 21.76 -6.20 -2.42
N LEU A 397 20.55 -6.77 -2.37
CA LEU A 397 20.42 -8.17 -1.97
C LEU A 397 21.02 -9.10 -3.02
N LEU A 398 20.73 -8.89 -4.31
CA LEU A 398 21.30 -9.68 -5.39
C LEU A 398 22.84 -9.60 -5.43
N ILE A 399 23.44 -8.43 -5.20
CA ILE A 399 24.90 -8.27 -5.10
C ILE A 399 25.48 -9.10 -3.94
N ILE A 400 24.84 -9.05 -2.76
CA ILE A 400 25.34 -9.75 -1.56
C ILE A 400 25.15 -11.27 -1.66
N GLU A 401 24.06 -11.73 -2.26
CA GLU A 401 23.82 -13.16 -2.51
C GLU A 401 24.80 -13.71 -3.55
N SER A 402 25.02 -12.98 -4.66
CA SER A 402 25.91 -13.38 -5.74
C SER A 402 27.39 -13.36 -5.36
N SER A 403 27.79 -12.52 -4.39
CA SER A 403 29.16 -12.48 -3.86
C SER A 403 29.50 -13.61 -2.88
N HIS A 404 28.56 -14.53 -2.60
CA HIS A 404 28.67 -15.60 -1.59
C HIS A 404 28.96 -15.08 -0.15
N GLU A 405 28.68 -13.80 0.16
CA GLU A 405 28.89 -13.23 1.51
C GLU A 405 27.72 -13.52 2.49
N LEU A 406 26.57 -13.98 2.01
CA LEU A 406 25.38 -14.21 2.83
C LEU A 406 25.57 -15.26 3.93
N SER A 407 26.32 -16.33 3.65
CA SER A 407 26.65 -17.38 4.62
C SER A 407 27.50 -16.86 5.79
N LYS A 408 28.31 -15.81 5.58
CA LYS A 408 29.15 -15.20 6.62
C LYS A 408 28.42 -14.09 7.37
N SER A 409 27.65 -13.26 6.67
CA SER A 409 27.01 -12.08 7.27
C SER A 409 25.78 -12.40 8.14
N HIS A 410 25.03 -13.48 7.86
CA HIS A 410 23.93 -13.93 8.74
C HIS A 410 24.42 -14.70 9.97
N GLY A 411 25.55 -15.40 9.87
CA GLY A 411 26.13 -16.18 10.98
C GLY A 411 26.64 -15.35 12.15
N GLU A 412 27.07 -14.10 11.93
CA GLU A 412 27.70 -13.28 12.97
C GLU A 412 26.75 -12.34 13.73
N LEU A 413 25.55 -12.05 13.21
CA LEU A 413 24.76 -10.89 13.70
C LEU A 413 23.27 -11.17 13.98
N ASN A 414 22.72 -12.34 13.62
CA ASN A 414 21.34 -12.75 13.95
C ASN A 414 21.26 -13.81 15.06
N ARG A 415 22.31 -13.92 15.89
CA ARG A 415 22.29 -14.73 17.12
C ARG A 415 22.23 -13.82 18.34
N LYS A 416 21.08 -13.21 18.60
CA LYS A 416 20.68 -12.79 19.96
C LYS A 416 19.20 -12.95 20.13
#